data_AF-A0A439FKD3-F1
#
_entry.id   AF-A0A439FKD3-F1
#
_cell.length_a   1.000
_cell.length_b   1.000
_cell.length_c   1.000
_cell.angle_alpha   90.00
_cell.angle_beta   90.00
_cell.angle_gamma   90.00
#
_symmetry.space_group_name_H-M   'P 1'
#
loop_
_entity.id
_entity.type
_entity.pdbx_description
1 polymer ?
#
loop_
_entity_poly.entity_id
_entity_poly.type
_entity_poly.pdbx_seq_one_letter_code
_entity_poly.pdbx_strand_id
1 'polypeptide(L)'
;MVSIDVIVPQIAPRRWQELVIERLRADGHDVAVLHQAEAAAWPAAAKLAFAFEQRLFRRKGPGLGAPLDRIEARSGGRPAALRLDLAGNAAPSDVPTIGLLFDGSASDLSAATAVAAGRLPVIEAVLDGKMVVGRARPMVDKRESAALGTEDVLARAVTLVVSIARAFAESGSFRNEGTPDARGRKGATAFGFATAYLGSALPRLGREAIRRVGYRHAHWRVGYRFTDAPGVADTGRLGTGWSVLPDPGDHFYADPFPFEWQGQSFLFVEDYPHATGKAVISVVPFDASGAPEPPRVVLEEPHHLSYPQVFERDGAVWMLPEASAGGRLTLYRATGFPDRWAAETVLVEGEISDATLLEHGGQLWLFATDRDGYGSTSDTLVVFSAPALSGPWTPHPMNPVLIDLRMARPGGAFVRNREGRILLPVQDGTLGYGGGLGLSELLHLDRRTVRLSQPRPVDPKGDWPYPKIHTLNRAGRLEVIDGIAAVRKRSGKQ
;
A
#
# COMPACT_ATOMS: atom_id res chain seq x y z
N MET A 1 25.35 -9.39 4.85
CA MET A 1 26.10 -8.54 3.89
C MET A 1 26.57 -9.39 2.72
N VAL A 2 26.37 -8.92 1.49
CA VAL A 2 26.66 -9.65 0.24
C VAL A 2 27.43 -8.73 -0.70
N SER A 3 28.32 -9.29 -1.53
CA SER A 3 28.99 -8.56 -2.62
C SER A 3 28.12 -8.62 -3.88
N ILE A 4 27.74 -7.45 -4.38
CA ILE A 4 26.74 -7.28 -5.43
C ILE A 4 27.31 -6.43 -6.57
N ASP A 5 27.27 -6.95 -7.78
CA ASP A 5 27.52 -6.16 -8.99
C ASP A 5 26.21 -5.59 -9.51
N VAL A 6 26.08 -4.27 -9.55
CA VAL A 6 24.92 -3.60 -10.14
C VAL A 6 25.28 -3.13 -11.54
N ILE A 7 24.56 -3.64 -12.54
CA ILE A 7 24.78 -3.32 -13.94
C ILE A 7 23.78 -2.25 -14.35
N VAL A 8 24.30 -1.11 -14.79
CA VAL A 8 23.48 0.05 -15.18
C VAL A 8 23.79 0.47 -16.62
N PRO A 9 22.85 1.16 -17.29
CA PRO A 9 23.11 1.80 -18.58
C PRO A 9 24.31 2.73 -18.53
N GLN A 10 25.20 2.64 -19.53
CA GLN A 10 26.27 3.61 -19.70
C GLN A 10 25.73 4.99 -20.15
N ILE A 11 24.67 4.97 -20.97
CA ILE A 11 24.07 6.18 -21.54
C ILE A 11 22.68 6.39 -20.92
N ALA A 12 22.46 7.60 -20.40
CA ALA A 12 21.20 8.02 -19.79
C ALA A 12 20.64 7.02 -18.74
N PRO A 13 21.45 6.61 -17.74
CA PRO A 13 20.91 5.91 -16.58
C PRO A 13 19.84 6.76 -15.89
N ARG A 14 19.00 6.15 -15.07
CA ARG A 14 17.87 6.82 -14.42
C ARG A 14 17.99 6.80 -12.91
N ARG A 15 17.35 7.80 -12.28
CA ARG A 15 17.42 8.02 -10.83
C ARG A 15 17.00 6.80 -10.00
N TRP A 16 16.03 6.02 -10.45
CA TRP A 16 15.63 4.80 -9.74
C TRP A 16 16.78 3.77 -9.63
N GLN A 17 17.67 3.69 -10.62
CA GLN A 17 18.81 2.77 -10.62
C GLN A 17 19.88 3.22 -9.63
N GLU A 18 20.12 4.53 -9.56
CA GLU A 18 20.98 5.13 -8.53
C GLU A 18 20.41 4.89 -7.12
N LEU A 19 19.10 5.05 -6.93
CA LEU A 19 18.44 4.81 -5.65
C LEU A 19 18.56 3.35 -5.18
N VAL A 20 18.53 2.37 -6.10
CA VAL A 20 18.84 0.96 -5.76
C VAL A 20 20.26 0.85 -5.17
N ILE A 21 21.25 1.44 -5.83
CA ILE A 21 22.65 1.40 -5.40
C ILE A 21 22.80 2.06 -4.02
N GLU A 22 22.17 3.21 -3.81
CA GLU A 22 22.18 3.92 -2.52
C GLU A 22 21.59 3.07 -1.40
N ARG A 23 20.40 2.47 -1.62
CA ARG A 23 19.74 1.63 -0.61
C ARG A 23 20.52 0.36 -0.30
N LEU A 24 21.06 -0.32 -1.31
CA LEU A 24 21.90 -1.51 -1.08
C LEU A 24 23.15 -1.17 -0.26
N ARG A 25 23.76 -0.01 -0.47
CA ARG A 25 24.91 0.44 0.33
C ARG A 25 24.50 0.82 1.76
N ALA A 26 23.35 1.48 1.93
CA ALA A 26 22.81 1.81 3.24
C ALA A 26 22.52 0.54 4.07
N ASP A 27 22.13 -0.55 3.41
CA ASP A 27 21.97 -1.88 4.01
C ASP A 27 23.31 -2.61 4.30
N GLY A 28 24.45 -1.98 4.01
CA GLY A 28 25.78 -2.52 4.29
C GLY A 28 26.30 -3.54 3.26
N HIS A 29 25.71 -3.63 2.07
CA HIS A 29 26.24 -4.48 1.00
C HIS A 29 27.49 -3.89 0.34
N ASP A 30 28.35 -4.75 -0.18
CA ASP A 30 29.55 -4.37 -0.95
C ASP A 30 29.16 -4.25 -2.43
N VAL A 31 28.91 -3.02 -2.88
CA VAL A 31 28.28 -2.75 -4.19
C VAL A 31 29.27 -2.22 -5.22
N ALA A 32 29.54 -3.03 -6.24
CA ALA A 32 30.21 -2.60 -7.47
C ALA A 32 29.19 -2.05 -8.48
N VAL A 33 29.63 -1.13 -9.34
CA VAL A 33 28.81 -0.56 -10.41
C VAL A 33 29.50 -0.81 -11.74
N LEU A 34 28.83 -1.57 -12.60
CA LEU A 34 29.28 -1.94 -13.93
C LEU A 34 28.41 -1.26 -14.98
N HIS A 35 29.00 -0.89 -16.11
CA HIS A 35 28.30 -0.23 -17.22
C HIS A 35 28.00 -1.20 -18.35
N GLN A 36 26.81 -1.07 -18.93
CA GLN A 36 26.38 -1.79 -20.12
C GLN A 36 26.02 -0.79 -21.22
N ALA A 37 26.58 -0.99 -22.42
CA ALA A 37 26.55 0.01 -23.50
C ALA A 37 25.17 0.24 -24.16
N GLU A 38 24.23 -0.70 -24.00
CA GLU A 38 23.09 -0.85 -24.92
C GLU A 38 21.70 -0.47 -24.35
N ALA A 39 21.59 0.27 -23.24
CA ALA A 39 20.26 0.65 -22.77
C ALA A 39 19.68 1.84 -23.56
N ALA A 40 18.48 1.65 -24.10
CA ALA A 40 17.79 2.70 -24.86
C ALA A 40 17.30 3.83 -23.94
N ALA A 41 17.69 5.06 -24.25
CA ALA A 41 17.14 6.25 -23.60
C ALA A 41 15.63 6.36 -23.89
N TRP A 42 14.87 6.92 -22.94
CA TRP A 42 13.46 7.20 -23.17
C TRP A 42 13.25 8.18 -24.34
N PRO A 43 12.20 7.97 -25.15
CA PRO A 43 11.90 8.84 -26.29
C PRO A 43 11.55 10.26 -25.85
N ALA A 44 11.84 11.24 -26.71
CA ALA A 44 11.54 12.66 -26.43
C ALA A 44 10.05 12.89 -26.08
N ALA A 45 9.14 12.15 -26.71
CA ALA A 45 7.71 12.20 -26.41
C ALA A 45 7.40 11.87 -24.93
N ALA A 46 8.07 10.87 -24.35
CA ALA A 46 7.90 10.52 -22.94
C ALA A 46 8.43 11.61 -22.02
N LYS A 47 9.62 12.15 -22.32
CA LYS A 47 10.22 13.24 -21.55
C LYS A 47 9.32 14.48 -21.53
N LEU A 48 8.78 14.88 -22.69
CA LEU A 48 7.88 16.03 -22.81
C LEU A 48 6.55 15.82 -22.09
N ALA A 49 5.94 14.63 -22.25
CA ALA A 49 4.71 14.26 -21.54
C ALA A 49 4.89 14.33 -20.02
N PHE A 50 6.00 13.78 -19.51
CA PHE A 50 6.27 13.77 -18.07
C PHE A 50 6.56 15.17 -17.53
N ALA A 51 7.33 15.98 -18.25
CA ALA A 51 7.57 17.37 -17.88
C ALA A 51 6.26 18.19 -17.84
N PHE A 52 5.35 17.97 -18.78
CA PHE A 52 4.03 18.58 -18.79
C PHE A 52 3.21 18.18 -17.54
N GLU A 53 3.10 16.89 -17.25
CA GLU A 53 2.34 16.42 -16.09
C GLU A 53 2.97 16.85 -14.75
N GLN A 54 4.29 16.81 -14.62
CA GLN A 54 4.98 17.28 -13.41
C GLN A 54 4.67 18.75 -13.13
N ARG A 55 4.64 19.59 -14.18
CA ARG A 55 4.21 20.99 -14.07
C ARG A 55 2.73 21.10 -13.68
N LEU A 56 1.86 20.32 -14.32
CA LEU A 56 0.41 20.30 -14.03
C LEU A 56 0.13 19.93 -12.56
N PHE A 57 0.84 18.93 -12.02
CA PHE A 57 0.70 18.45 -10.64
C PHE A 57 1.64 19.15 -9.64
N ARG A 58 2.33 20.23 -10.05
CA ARG A 58 3.23 21.03 -9.21
C ARG A 58 4.28 20.19 -8.47
N ARG A 59 4.79 19.13 -9.09
CA ARG A 59 5.88 18.33 -8.50
C ARG A 59 7.20 19.08 -8.59
N LYS A 60 7.96 19.05 -7.50
CA LYS A 60 9.30 19.63 -7.40
C LYS A 60 10.35 18.54 -7.57
N GLY A 61 11.45 18.87 -8.24
CA GLY A 61 12.60 17.99 -8.42
C GLY A 61 12.41 16.92 -9.50
N PRO A 62 13.50 16.23 -9.89
CA PRO A 62 13.44 15.16 -10.87
C PRO A 62 12.89 13.88 -10.24
N GLY A 63 11.94 13.25 -10.94
CA GLY A 63 11.40 11.93 -10.57
C GLY A 63 12.40 10.79 -10.76
N LEU A 64 12.03 9.61 -10.28
CA LEU A 64 12.70 8.32 -10.42
C LEU A 64 12.94 7.93 -11.88
N GLY A 65 12.05 8.32 -12.80
CA GLY A 65 12.23 8.12 -14.23
C GLY A 65 13.17 9.13 -14.92
N ALA A 66 13.64 10.16 -14.20
CA ALA A 66 14.48 11.19 -14.79
C ALA A 66 15.87 10.64 -15.16
N PRO A 67 16.42 11.04 -16.32
CA PRO A 67 17.77 10.65 -16.72
C PRO A 67 18.81 11.35 -15.86
N LEU A 68 19.92 10.67 -15.63
CA LEU A 68 21.15 11.14 -15.03
C LEU A 68 22.24 11.21 -16.13
N ASP A 69 23.24 12.06 -15.92
CA ASP A 69 24.37 12.17 -16.86
C ASP A 69 25.21 10.88 -16.86
N ARG A 70 25.51 10.35 -15.67
CA ARG A 70 26.22 9.09 -15.44
C ARG A 70 25.99 8.60 -14.01
N ILE A 71 26.06 7.29 -13.82
CA ILE A 71 26.27 6.68 -12.49
C ILE A 71 27.73 6.22 -12.47
N GLU A 72 28.50 6.69 -11.50
CA GLU A 72 29.94 6.40 -11.42
C GLU A 72 30.22 4.89 -11.35
N ALA A 73 31.07 4.41 -12.26
CA ALA A 73 31.58 3.04 -12.18
C ALA A 73 32.39 2.87 -10.90
N ARG A 74 32.30 1.68 -10.30
CA ARG A 74 33.00 1.38 -9.05
C ARG A 74 33.34 -0.08 -8.98
N SER A 75 34.57 -0.39 -8.61
CA SER A 75 34.98 -1.76 -8.30
C SER A 75 34.53 -2.17 -6.91
N GLY A 76 34.00 -3.38 -6.79
CA GLY A 76 33.72 -4.02 -5.49
C GLY A 76 35.00 -4.49 -4.80
N GLY A 77 34.94 -4.67 -3.48
CA GLY A 77 36.09 -5.15 -2.70
C GLY A 77 36.31 -6.67 -2.78
N ARG A 78 35.31 -7.42 -3.28
CA ARG A 78 35.29 -8.88 -3.31
C ARG A 78 34.62 -9.39 -4.60
N PRO A 79 34.83 -10.66 -4.99
CA PRO A 79 34.07 -11.29 -6.07
C PRO A 79 32.56 -11.22 -5.78
N ALA A 80 31.78 -10.89 -6.81
CA ALA A 80 30.34 -10.78 -6.69
C ALA A 80 29.70 -12.15 -6.42
N ALA A 81 28.82 -12.19 -5.42
CA ALA A 81 27.96 -13.34 -5.15
C ALA A 81 26.58 -13.20 -5.82
N LEU A 82 26.23 -11.99 -6.26
CA LEU A 82 24.97 -11.64 -6.91
C LEU A 82 25.20 -10.53 -7.94
N ARG A 83 24.53 -10.62 -9.09
CA ARG A 83 24.45 -9.55 -10.09
C ARG A 83 23.03 -9.03 -10.19
N LEU A 84 22.86 -7.72 -10.30
CA LEU A 84 21.58 -7.05 -10.54
C LEU A 84 21.64 -6.36 -11.90
N ASP A 85 20.90 -6.88 -12.87
CA ASP A 85 20.78 -6.29 -14.20
C ASP A 85 19.66 -5.24 -14.22
N LEU A 86 20.05 -3.98 -13.99
CA LEU A 86 19.15 -2.83 -14.10
C LEU A 86 19.20 -2.19 -15.50
N ALA A 87 20.10 -2.66 -16.39
CA ALA A 87 20.20 -2.23 -17.78
C ALA A 87 19.22 -3.00 -18.69
N GLY A 88 18.88 -4.24 -18.31
CA GLY A 88 17.91 -5.10 -18.98
C GLY A 88 18.50 -5.94 -20.11
N ASN A 89 19.83 -6.01 -20.21
CA ASN A 89 20.57 -6.68 -21.27
C ASN A 89 21.98 -7.11 -20.84
N ALA A 90 22.16 -7.45 -19.56
CA ALA A 90 23.43 -7.96 -19.07
C ALA A 90 23.82 -9.26 -19.81
N ALA A 91 25.13 -9.40 -20.07
CA ALA A 91 25.66 -10.64 -20.62
C ALA A 91 25.49 -11.82 -19.64
N PRO A 92 25.32 -13.05 -20.14
CA PRO A 92 25.32 -14.27 -19.33
C PRO A 92 26.54 -14.34 -18.42
N SER A 93 26.38 -14.94 -17.24
CA SER A 93 27.44 -15.12 -16.25
C SER A 93 27.15 -16.34 -15.40
N ASP A 94 28.22 -16.88 -14.80
CA ASP A 94 28.14 -17.94 -13.81
C ASP A 94 27.73 -17.41 -12.42
N VAL A 95 27.70 -16.09 -12.23
CA VAL A 95 27.18 -15.45 -11.01
C VAL A 95 25.67 -15.25 -11.18
N PRO A 96 24.84 -15.66 -10.18
CA PRO A 96 23.39 -15.46 -10.20
C PRO A 96 23.02 -14.02 -10.59
N THR A 97 22.25 -13.87 -11.66
CA THR A 97 21.90 -12.55 -12.21
C THR A 97 20.40 -12.32 -12.15
N ILE A 98 19.96 -11.31 -11.40
CA ILE A 98 18.56 -10.89 -11.32
C ILE A 98 18.32 -9.75 -12.30
N GLY A 99 17.47 -10.00 -13.31
CA GLY A 99 16.93 -8.95 -14.18
C GLY A 99 15.50 -8.58 -13.79
N LEU A 100 15.05 -7.38 -14.16
CA LEU A 100 13.66 -6.96 -14.00
C LEU A 100 12.90 -7.01 -15.31
N LEU A 101 11.67 -7.51 -15.26
CA LEU A 101 10.71 -7.44 -16.36
C LEU A 101 9.49 -6.61 -15.94
N PHE A 102 9.16 -5.60 -16.74
CA PHE A 102 7.94 -4.80 -16.64
C PHE A 102 6.94 -5.29 -17.69
N ASP A 103 5.89 -6.00 -17.24
CA ASP A 103 4.98 -6.75 -18.12
C ASP A 103 5.74 -7.62 -19.15
N GLY A 104 6.75 -8.37 -18.68
CA GLY A 104 7.56 -9.28 -19.51
C GLY A 104 8.65 -8.61 -20.37
N SER A 105 8.81 -7.28 -20.28
CA SER A 105 9.84 -6.52 -21.00
C SER A 105 10.93 -6.01 -20.05
N ALA A 106 12.21 -6.17 -20.41
CA ALA A 106 13.33 -5.63 -19.62
C ALA A 106 13.47 -4.08 -19.70
N SER A 107 12.76 -3.44 -20.62
CA SER A 107 12.72 -1.97 -20.71
C SER A 107 11.71 -1.37 -19.72
N ASP A 108 12.15 -0.43 -18.89
CA ASP A 108 11.27 0.34 -18.00
C ASP A 108 10.37 1.36 -18.73
N LEU A 109 10.63 1.65 -20.01
CA LEU A 109 9.67 2.38 -20.85
C LEU A 109 8.35 1.61 -21.00
N SER A 110 8.39 0.28 -20.86
CA SER A 110 7.18 -0.56 -20.87
C SER A 110 6.29 -0.29 -19.68
N ALA A 111 6.85 0.02 -18.50
CA ALA A 111 6.08 0.49 -17.35
C ALA A 111 5.39 1.82 -17.66
N ALA A 112 6.13 2.81 -18.16
CA ALA A 112 5.57 4.12 -18.52
C ALA A 112 4.46 4.01 -19.57
N THR A 113 4.66 3.14 -20.57
CA THR A 113 3.68 2.88 -21.63
C THR A 113 2.43 2.19 -21.10
N ALA A 114 2.58 1.22 -20.17
CA ALA A 114 1.47 0.55 -19.51
C ALA A 114 0.61 1.52 -18.71
N VAL A 115 1.24 2.36 -17.88
CA VAL A 115 0.54 3.37 -17.07
C VAL A 115 -0.14 4.41 -17.96
N ALA A 116 0.51 4.87 -19.04
CA ALA A 116 -0.09 5.77 -20.02
C ALA A 116 -1.35 5.17 -20.69
N ALA A 117 -1.33 3.86 -20.97
CA ALA A 117 -2.48 3.10 -21.46
C ALA A 117 -3.56 2.81 -20.38
N GLY A 118 -3.30 3.16 -19.12
CA GLY A 118 -4.20 2.96 -17.99
C GLY A 118 -4.21 1.55 -17.42
N ARG A 119 -3.14 0.79 -17.69
CA ARG A 119 -2.88 -0.52 -17.10
C ARG A 119 -2.06 -0.38 -15.83
N LEU A 120 -2.11 -1.39 -14.97
CA LEU A 120 -1.28 -1.51 -13.77
C LEU A 120 -0.20 -2.56 -14.09
N PRO A 121 1.04 -2.14 -14.42
CA PRO A 121 2.08 -3.08 -14.82
C PRO A 121 2.51 -3.97 -13.66
N VAL A 122 2.87 -5.21 -13.97
CA VAL A 122 3.50 -6.13 -13.01
C VAL A 122 5.00 -6.12 -13.22
N ILE A 123 5.75 -6.13 -12.12
CA ILE A 123 7.21 -6.25 -12.13
C ILE A 123 7.55 -7.67 -11.71
N GLU A 124 8.34 -8.37 -12.51
CA GLU A 124 8.91 -9.68 -12.17
C GLU A 124 10.43 -9.52 -12.03
N ALA A 125 10.99 -9.98 -10.92
CA ALA A 125 12.42 -10.17 -10.77
C ALA A 125 12.77 -11.60 -11.20
N VAL A 126 13.67 -11.74 -12.16
CA VAL A 126 13.94 -13.00 -12.84
C VAL A 126 15.41 -13.37 -12.70
N LEU A 127 15.64 -14.53 -12.07
CA LEU A 127 16.95 -15.15 -11.95
C LEU A 127 17.33 -15.84 -13.27
N ASP A 128 18.48 -15.41 -13.81
CA ASP A 128 19.14 -15.93 -15.01
C ASP A 128 18.21 -16.04 -16.23
N GLY A 129 17.22 -15.15 -16.31
CA GLY A 129 16.20 -15.12 -17.36
C GLY A 129 15.20 -16.29 -17.35
N LYS A 130 15.21 -17.13 -16.30
CA LYS A 130 14.47 -18.41 -16.28
C LYS A 130 13.45 -18.52 -15.15
N MET A 131 13.77 -18.07 -13.96
CA MET A 131 12.95 -18.29 -12.76
C MET A 131 12.53 -16.96 -12.15
N VAL A 132 11.24 -16.77 -11.89
CA VAL A 132 10.76 -15.62 -11.14
C VAL A 132 11.07 -15.85 -9.67
N VAL A 133 11.76 -14.89 -9.07
CA VAL A 133 12.18 -14.93 -7.66
C VAL A 133 11.52 -13.86 -6.79
N GLY A 134 10.72 -12.99 -7.41
CA GLY A 134 9.87 -12.02 -6.74
C GLY A 134 8.95 -11.31 -7.73
N ARG A 135 7.78 -10.89 -7.24
CA ARG A 135 6.79 -10.14 -8.01
C ARG A 135 6.34 -8.90 -7.24
N ALA A 136 6.17 -7.79 -7.96
CA ALA A 136 5.49 -6.62 -7.45
C ALA A 136 4.29 -6.25 -8.32
N ARG A 137 3.17 -5.94 -7.69
CA ARG A 137 1.98 -5.33 -8.30
C ARG A 137 1.79 -3.94 -7.70
N PRO A 138 2.44 -2.90 -8.24
CA PRO A 138 2.44 -1.56 -7.67
C PRO A 138 1.05 -0.94 -7.70
N MET A 139 0.69 -0.25 -6.63
CA MET A 139 -0.45 0.65 -6.64
C MET A 139 -0.09 1.90 -7.45
N VAL A 140 -1.06 2.44 -8.18
CA VAL A 140 -0.96 3.72 -8.88
C VAL A 140 -1.98 4.65 -8.28
N ASP A 141 -1.53 5.57 -7.43
CA ASP A 141 -2.42 6.42 -6.64
C ASP A 141 -3.17 7.42 -7.52
N LYS A 142 -2.45 8.02 -8.49
CA LYS A 142 -3.02 8.99 -9.44
C LYS A 142 -3.12 8.38 -10.83
N ARG A 143 -4.15 7.55 -11.03
CA ARG A 143 -4.39 6.81 -12.27
C ARG A 143 -4.54 7.69 -13.50
N GLU A 144 -4.94 8.94 -13.33
CA GLU A 144 -5.02 9.90 -14.41
C GLU A 144 -3.63 10.33 -14.93
N SER A 145 -2.58 10.24 -14.11
CA SER A 145 -1.24 10.71 -14.43
C SER A 145 -0.32 9.58 -14.88
N ALA A 146 0.16 9.65 -16.12
CA ALA A 146 1.19 8.73 -16.60
C ALA A 146 2.52 8.94 -15.87
N ALA A 147 2.89 10.19 -15.60
CA ALA A 147 4.14 10.51 -14.94
C ALA A 147 4.15 9.99 -13.50
N LEU A 148 3.17 10.38 -12.68
CA LEU A 148 3.13 10.00 -11.27
C LEU A 148 2.89 8.51 -11.08
N GLY A 149 2.04 7.88 -11.90
CA GLY A 149 1.87 6.43 -11.81
C GLY A 149 3.11 5.65 -12.22
N THR A 150 3.94 6.18 -13.13
CA THR A 150 5.23 5.55 -13.46
C THR A 150 6.22 5.67 -12.30
N GLU A 151 6.19 6.78 -11.57
CA GLU A 151 7.00 6.95 -10.36
C GLU A 151 6.63 5.92 -9.28
N ASP A 152 5.34 5.65 -9.08
CA ASP A 152 4.88 4.61 -8.14
C ASP A 152 5.40 3.22 -8.54
N VAL A 153 5.36 2.89 -9.83
CA VAL A 153 5.87 1.62 -10.36
C VAL A 153 7.39 1.51 -10.19
N LEU A 154 8.15 2.55 -10.53
CA LEU A 154 9.61 2.55 -10.38
C LEU A 154 10.03 2.50 -8.91
N ALA A 155 9.28 3.11 -7.99
CA ALA A 155 9.53 2.99 -6.55
C ALA A 155 9.42 1.53 -6.07
N ARG A 156 8.44 0.80 -6.58
CA ARG A 156 8.28 -0.63 -6.26
C ARG A 156 9.32 -1.51 -6.96
N ALA A 157 9.86 -1.10 -8.11
CA ALA A 157 11.02 -1.76 -8.73
C ALA A 157 12.25 -1.69 -7.82
N VAL A 158 12.53 -0.51 -7.26
CA VAL A 158 13.63 -0.30 -6.29
C VAL A 158 13.44 -1.23 -5.09
N THR A 159 12.24 -1.23 -4.53
CA THR A 159 11.95 -1.99 -3.31
C THR A 159 12.01 -3.49 -3.52
N LEU A 160 11.50 -3.99 -4.64
CA LEU A 160 11.60 -5.40 -5.01
C LEU A 160 13.06 -5.85 -5.12
N VAL A 161 13.93 -5.05 -5.76
CA VAL A 161 15.34 -5.40 -5.91
C VAL A 161 16.06 -5.42 -4.56
N VAL A 162 15.83 -4.40 -3.72
CA VAL A 162 16.44 -4.32 -2.39
C VAL A 162 15.95 -5.47 -1.50
N SER A 163 14.67 -5.82 -1.53
CA SER A 163 14.13 -6.92 -0.73
C SER A 163 14.68 -8.28 -1.15
N ILE A 164 14.88 -8.51 -2.46
CA ILE A 164 15.52 -9.73 -2.97
C ILE A 164 16.97 -9.83 -2.51
N ALA A 165 17.73 -8.73 -2.54
CA ALA A 165 19.10 -8.72 -2.05
C ALA A 165 19.19 -9.04 -0.55
N ARG A 166 18.27 -8.50 0.26
CA ARG A 166 18.14 -8.82 1.69
C ARG A 166 17.79 -10.30 1.90
N ALA A 167 16.76 -10.81 1.24
CA ALA A 167 16.34 -12.20 1.35
C ALA A 167 17.46 -13.19 0.95
N PHE A 168 18.23 -12.85 -0.09
CA PHE A 168 19.40 -13.61 -0.50
C PHE A 168 20.51 -13.55 0.56
N ALA A 169 20.77 -12.38 1.14
CA ALA A 169 21.77 -12.23 2.21
C ALA A 169 21.44 -13.01 3.48
N GLU A 170 20.16 -13.17 3.78
CA GLU A 170 19.68 -13.91 4.95
C GLU A 170 19.66 -15.42 4.74
N SER A 171 19.28 -15.88 3.55
CA SER A 171 18.99 -17.30 3.29
C SER A 171 19.99 -18.00 2.36
N GLY A 172 20.80 -17.25 1.61
CA GLY A 172 21.68 -17.78 0.56
C GLY A 172 20.95 -18.38 -0.64
N SER A 173 19.63 -18.21 -0.75
CA SER A 173 18.81 -18.81 -1.80
C SER A 173 17.66 -17.90 -2.25
N PHE A 174 17.04 -18.23 -3.37
CA PHE A 174 15.89 -17.51 -3.91
C PHE A 174 14.62 -18.34 -3.79
N ARG A 175 13.50 -17.66 -3.58
CA ARG A 175 12.18 -18.30 -3.64
C ARG A 175 11.81 -18.53 -5.10
N ASN A 176 11.19 -19.67 -5.38
CA ASN A 176 10.66 -19.96 -6.71
C ASN A 176 9.19 -19.53 -6.77
N GLU A 177 8.91 -18.45 -7.50
CA GLU A 177 7.55 -17.96 -7.78
C GLU A 177 7.06 -18.33 -9.19
N GLY A 178 7.72 -19.30 -9.83
CA GLY A 178 7.37 -19.85 -11.14
C GLY A 178 8.21 -19.30 -12.29
N THR A 179 7.63 -19.32 -13.48
CA THR A 179 8.29 -18.87 -14.72
C THR A 179 7.83 -17.46 -15.12
N PRO A 180 8.68 -16.68 -15.82
CA PRO A 180 8.31 -15.34 -16.29
C PRO A 180 7.10 -15.37 -17.23
N ASP A 181 6.28 -14.31 -17.18
CA ASP A 181 5.19 -14.17 -18.14
C ASP A 181 5.75 -13.97 -19.56
N ALA A 182 5.16 -14.65 -20.55
CA ALA A 182 5.53 -14.51 -21.95
C ALA A 182 4.86 -13.28 -22.60
N ARG A 183 3.85 -12.69 -21.97
CA ARG A 183 3.20 -11.45 -22.43
C ARG A 183 4.21 -10.32 -22.46
N GLY A 184 4.18 -9.49 -23.52
CA GLY A 184 4.97 -8.26 -23.58
C GLY A 184 6.48 -8.39 -23.84
N ARG A 185 6.98 -9.56 -24.27
CA ARG A 185 8.41 -9.73 -24.68
C ARG A 185 8.89 -8.73 -25.74
N LYS A 186 7.97 -8.15 -26.53
CA LYS A 186 8.28 -7.03 -27.42
C LYS A 186 8.29 -5.75 -26.58
N GLY A 187 9.49 -5.20 -26.34
CA GLY A 187 9.67 -3.97 -25.57
C GLY A 187 8.87 -2.79 -26.14
N ALA A 188 8.51 -1.85 -25.26
CA ALA A 188 7.81 -0.64 -25.67
C ALA A 188 8.65 0.19 -26.65
N THR A 189 7.97 0.76 -27.64
CA THR A 189 8.58 1.63 -28.65
C THR A 189 8.17 3.08 -28.43
N ALA A 190 8.93 4.01 -29.01
CA ALA A 190 8.58 5.44 -28.98
C ALA A 190 7.16 5.71 -29.52
N PHE A 191 6.81 5.04 -30.62
CA PHE A 191 5.48 5.12 -31.22
C PHE A 191 4.41 4.54 -30.27
N GLY A 192 4.68 3.38 -29.67
CA GLY A 192 3.78 2.75 -28.70
C GLY A 192 3.46 3.64 -27.50
N PHE A 193 4.49 4.29 -26.94
CA PHE A 193 4.29 5.27 -25.86
C PHE A 193 3.44 6.46 -26.32
N ALA A 194 3.77 7.08 -27.46
CA ALA A 194 3.04 8.25 -27.95
C ALA A 194 1.56 7.94 -28.20
N THR A 195 1.26 6.78 -28.79
CA THR A 195 -0.12 6.32 -29.00
C THR A 195 -0.86 6.11 -27.67
N ALA A 196 -0.24 5.45 -26.69
CA ALA A 196 -0.84 5.25 -25.37
C ALA A 196 -1.10 6.59 -24.66
N TYR A 197 -0.16 7.51 -24.73
CA TYR A 197 -0.27 8.81 -24.08
C TYR A 197 -1.38 9.68 -24.68
N LEU A 198 -1.37 9.88 -26.00
CA LEU A 198 -2.35 10.71 -26.69
C LEU A 198 -3.74 10.07 -26.71
N GLY A 199 -3.80 8.75 -26.87
CA GLY A 199 -5.07 8.02 -26.98
C GLY A 199 -5.74 7.70 -25.64
N SER A 200 -4.98 7.60 -24.55
CA SER A 200 -5.50 7.15 -23.24
C SER A 200 -5.16 8.05 -22.06
N ALA A 201 -3.92 8.51 -21.92
CA ALA A 201 -3.53 9.33 -20.76
C ALA A 201 -4.15 10.74 -20.83
N LEU A 202 -3.95 11.48 -21.93
CA LEU A 202 -4.48 12.84 -22.08
C LEU A 202 -6.01 12.92 -21.93
N PRO A 203 -6.82 12.03 -22.56
CA PRO A 203 -8.26 12.04 -22.34
C PRO A 203 -8.67 11.70 -20.89
N ARG A 204 -7.89 10.87 -20.18
CA ARG A 204 -8.13 10.58 -18.76
C ARG A 204 -7.84 11.80 -17.88
N LEU A 205 -6.73 12.50 -18.12
CA LEU A 205 -6.42 13.77 -17.43
C LEU A 205 -7.54 14.80 -17.64
N GLY A 206 -7.99 14.98 -18.88
CA GLY A 206 -9.09 15.91 -19.21
C GLY A 206 -10.40 15.55 -18.49
N ARG A 207 -10.79 14.27 -18.51
CA ARG A 207 -11.99 13.79 -17.79
C ARG A 207 -11.89 14.02 -16.28
N GLU A 208 -10.73 13.76 -15.68
CA GLU A 208 -10.52 13.98 -14.24
C GLU A 208 -10.55 15.47 -13.89
N ALA A 209 -9.97 16.33 -14.72
CA ALA A 209 -10.06 17.78 -14.54
C ALA A 209 -11.52 18.26 -14.55
N ILE A 210 -12.34 17.77 -15.49
CA ILE A 210 -13.78 18.07 -15.56
C ILE A 210 -14.51 17.53 -14.33
N ARG A 211 -14.23 16.28 -13.91
CA ARG A 211 -14.85 15.67 -12.71
C ARG A 211 -14.61 16.52 -11.46
N ARG A 212 -13.39 17.03 -11.27
CA ARG A 212 -13.00 17.87 -10.12
C ARG A 212 -13.74 19.20 -10.04
N VAL A 213 -14.33 19.68 -11.13
CA VAL A 213 -15.18 20.88 -11.11
C VAL A 213 -16.50 20.59 -10.38
N GLY A 214 -17.11 19.43 -10.63
CA GLY A 214 -18.47 19.11 -10.13
C GLY A 214 -18.54 18.28 -8.84
N TYR A 215 -17.49 17.52 -8.51
CA TYR A 215 -17.53 16.53 -7.42
C TYR A 215 -16.42 16.75 -6.38
N ARG A 216 -16.69 16.38 -5.12
CA ARG A 216 -15.67 16.28 -4.08
C ARG A 216 -14.70 15.14 -4.41
N HIS A 217 -13.45 15.23 -3.95
CA HIS A 217 -12.39 14.29 -4.33
C HIS A 217 -12.67 12.87 -3.81
N ALA A 218 -13.13 12.76 -2.56
CA ALA A 218 -13.75 11.59 -1.95
C ALA A 218 -14.66 12.08 -0.79
N HIS A 219 -15.80 11.43 -0.59
CA HIS A 219 -16.64 11.58 0.60
C HIS A 219 -17.01 10.17 1.04
N TRP A 220 -16.67 9.79 2.27
CA TRP A 220 -16.90 8.46 2.79
C TRP A 220 -18.20 8.37 3.56
N ARG A 221 -18.80 7.17 3.57
CA ARG A 221 -20.01 6.89 4.34
C ARG A 221 -19.75 5.63 5.15
N VAL A 222 -19.94 5.73 6.46
CA VAL A 222 -19.86 4.60 7.39
C VAL A 222 -21.23 3.92 7.46
N GLY A 223 -21.23 2.61 7.31
CA GLY A 223 -22.35 1.72 7.50
C GLY A 223 -22.20 0.92 8.79
N TYR A 224 -23.30 0.73 9.52
CA TYR A 224 -23.35 -0.10 10.71
C TYR A 224 -24.61 -0.97 10.73
N ARG A 225 -24.53 -2.12 11.39
CA ARG A 225 -25.68 -2.95 11.72
C ARG A 225 -25.46 -3.73 13.01
N PHE A 226 -26.54 -4.03 13.72
CA PHE A 226 -26.54 -4.99 14.82
C PHE A 226 -27.13 -6.31 14.33
N THR A 227 -26.36 -7.39 14.39
CA THR A 227 -26.79 -8.70 13.87
C THR A 227 -26.18 -9.88 14.62
N ASP A 228 -26.99 -10.93 14.83
CA ASP A 228 -26.55 -12.23 15.35
C ASP A 228 -26.21 -13.22 14.22
N ALA A 229 -26.54 -12.85 12.98
CA ALA A 229 -26.26 -13.66 11.81
C ALA A 229 -24.75 -13.76 11.54
N PRO A 230 -24.31 -14.77 10.77
CA PRO A 230 -22.95 -14.81 10.22
C PRO A 230 -22.62 -13.49 9.52
N GLY A 231 -21.43 -12.95 9.79
CA GLY A 231 -21.00 -11.65 9.26
C GLY A 231 -20.51 -11.71 7.82
N VAL A 232 -20.00 -10.58 7.33
CA VAL A 232 -19.34 -10.50 6.02
C VAL A 232 -18.10 -11.40 6.00
N ALA A 233 -17.35 -11.47 7.09
CA ALA A 233 -16.18 -12.34 7.20
C ALA A 233 -16.51 -13.83 7.04
N ASP A 234 -17.65 -14.28 7.58
CA ASP A 234 -18.12 -15.66 7.46
C ASP A 234 -18.67 -15.95 6.06
N THR A 235 -19.52 -15.06 5.55
CA THR A 235 -20.30 -15.31 4.33
C THR A 235 -19.56 -14.92 3.04
N GLY A 236 -18.67 -13.92 3.13
CA GLY A 236 -18.06 -13.23 1.99
C GLY A 236 -19.03 -12.34 1.21
N ARG A 237 -20.17 -11.95 1.79
CA ARG A 237 -21.19 -11.12 1.14
C ARG A 237 -21.54 -9.94 2.05
N LEU A 238 -21.79 -8.76 1.48
CA LEU A 238 -22.24 -7.60 2.26
C LEU A 238 -23.58 -7.86 2.96
N GLY A 239 -24.54 -8.45 2.25
CA GLY A 239 -25.86 -8.73 2.79
C GLY A 239 -26.67 -7.46 3.08
N THR A 240 -27.69 -7.58 3.93
CA THR A 240 -28.69 -6.52 4.16
C THR A 240 -28.69 -6.01 5.61
N GLY A 241 -29.49 -4.99 5.89
CA GLY A 241 -29.71 -4.44 7.23
C GLY A 241 -28.72 -3.33 7.60
N TRP A 242 -28.07 -2.72 6.63
CA TRP A 242 -27.12 -1.63 6.87
C TRP A 242 -27.83 -0.30 7.11
N SER A 243 -27.44 0.39 8.18
CA SER A 243 -27.78 1.79 8.42
C SER A 243 -26.58 2.66 8.11
N VAL A 244 -26.81 3.87 7.59
CA VAL A 244 -25.74 4.84 7.34
C VAL A 244 -25.56 5.69 8.59
N LEU A 245 -24.33 5.82 9.08
CA LEU A 245 -23.99 6.79 10.13
C LEU A 245 -24.20 8.21 9.56
N PRO A 246 -25.06 9.03 10.17
CA PRO A 246 -25.32 10.37 9.65
C PRO A 246 -24.07 11.25 9.74
N ASP A 247 -23.79 12.01 8.68
CA ASP A 247 -22.82 13.09 8.69
C ASP A 247 -23.50 14.45 8.44
N PRO A 248 -23.06 15.55 9.08
CA PRO A 248 -23.50 16.93 8.84
C PRO A 248 -23.15 17.47 7.45
N GLY A 249 -22.32 16.78 6.67
CA GLY A 249 -21.96 17.11 5.28
C GLY A 249 -20.82 18.14 5.11
N ASP A 250 -20.33 18.72 6.19
CA ASP A 250 -19.09 19.52 6.27
C ASP A 250 -17.87 18.69 6.71
N HIS A 251 -18.07 17.46 7.17
CA HIS A 251 -17.07 16.39 7.25
C HIS A 251 -17.59 15.06 6.67
N PHE A 252 -16.72 14.05 6.60
CA PHE A 252 -17.11 12.65 6.42
C PHE A 252 -16.50 11.80 7.52
N TYR A 253 -17.06 10.60 7.69
CA TYR A 253 -16.49 9.55 8.53
C TYR A 253 -15.97 8.39 7.67
N ALA A 254 -14.87 7.78 8.10
CA ALA A 254 -14.24 6.61 7.47
C ALA A 254 -13.60 5.70 8.53
N ASP A 255 -13.03 4.58 8.08
CA ASP A 255 -12.28 3.61 8.89
C ASP A 255 -12.96 3.23 10.23
N PRO A 256 -14.19 2.68 10.18
CA PRO A 256 -14.96 2.39 11.39
C PRO A 256 -14.39 1.20 12.18
N PHE A 257 -14.11 1.40 13.47
CA PHE A 257 -13.74 0.36 14.43
C PHE A 257 -14.74 0.27 15.59
N PRO A 258 -15.52 -0.83 15.68
CA PRO A 258 -16.46 -1.04 16.76
C PRO A 258 -15.74 -1.58 17.99
N PHE A 259 -16.20 -1.19 19.18
CA PHE A 259 -15.68 -1.68 20.45
C PHE A 259 -16.83 -1.82 21.46
N GLU A 260 -16.88 -2.95 22.16
CA GLU A 260 -17.84 -3.17 23.24
C GLU A 260 -17.14 -2.96 24.59
N TRP A 261 -17.69 -2.08 25.43
CA TRP A 261 -17.14 -1.77 26.74
C TRP A 261 -18.26 -1.68 27.78
N GLN A 262 -18.15 -2.48 28.83
CA GLN A 262 -19.10 -2.50 29.96
C GLN A 262 -20.58 -2.64 29.52
N GLY A 263 -20.84 -3.42 28.47
CA GLY A 263 -22.20 -3.66 27.96
C GLY A 263 -22.73 -2.59 27.01
N GLN A 264 -21.94 -1.57 26.68
CA GLN A 264 -22.27 -0.54 25.69
C GLN A 264 -21.40 -0.68 24.44
N SER A 265 -21.98 -0.44 23.26
CA SER A 265 -21.26 -0.43 21.99
C SER A 265 -20.80 0.98 21.63
N PHE A 266 -19.56 1.07 21.16
CA PHE A 266 -18.92 2.29 20.68
C PHE A 266 -18.40 2.05 19.26
N LEU A 267 -18.30 3.12 18.49
CA LEU A 267 -17.73 3.12 17.15
C LEU A 267 -16.73 4.27 17.01
N PHE A 268 -15.45 3.94 16.87
CA PHE A 268 -14.39 4.89 16.59
C PHE A 268 -14.25 5.06 15.06
N VAL A 269 -14.04 6.29 14.61
CA VAL A 269 -13.98 6.64 13.19
C VAL A 269 -12.87 7.67 12.93
N GLU A 270 -12.32 7.62 11.72
CA GLU A 270 -11.68 8.78 11.10
C GLU A 270 -12.76 9.85 10.89
N ASP A 271 -12.59 11.04 11.47
CA ASP A 271 -13.45 12.20 11.29
C ASP A 271 -12.69 13.26 10.50
N TYR A 272 -13.10 13.53 9.26
CA TYR A 272 -12.40 14.42 8.33
C TYR A 272 -13.17 15.72 8.06
N PRO A 273 -12.91 16.81 8.81
CA PRO A 273 -13.43 18.13 8.50
C PRO A 273 -12.92 18.64 7.15
N HIS A 274 -13.84 18.93 6.22
CA HIS A 274 -13.48 19.43 4.90
C HIS A 274 -12.80 20.80 4.94
N ALA A 275 -13.09 21.60 5.97
CA ALA A 275 -12.53 22.93 6.13
C ALA A 275 -11.03 22.89 6.48
N THR A 276 -10.60 21.94 7.32
CA THR A 276 -9.20 21.81 7.76
C THR A 276 -8.39 20.88 6.86
N GLY A 277 -9.05 19.90 6.24
CA GLY A 277 -8.40 18.93 5.36
C GLY A 277 -7.50 17.93 6.09
N LYS A 278 -7.69 17.75 7.40
CA LYS A 278 -6.94 16.86 8.30
C LYS A 278 -7.93 16.11 9.18
N ALA A 279 -7.87 14.78 9.20
CA ALA A 279 -8.73 14.00 10.09
C ALA A 279 -8.24 13.96 11.55
N VAL A 280 -9.20 13.77 12.44
CA VAL A 280 -9.06 13.46 13.86
C VAL A 280 -9.77 12.14 14.15
N ILE A 281 -9.63 11.59 15.36
CA ILE A 281 -10.42 10.42 15.77
C ILE A 281 -11.62 10.88 16.60
N SER A 282 -12.81 10.42 16.19
CA SER A 282 -14.07 10.63 16.92
C SER A 282 -14.66 9.29 17.37
N VAL A 283 -15.44 9.31 18.44
CA VAL A 283 -16.21 8.16 18.95
C VAL A 283 -17.71 8.42 18.84
N VAL A 284 -18.45 7.38 18.45
CA VAL A 284 -19.91 7.33 18.38
C VAL A 284 -20.41 6.25 19.34
N PRO A 285 -20.95 6.62 20.51
CA PRO A 285 -21.67 5.66 21.35
C PRO A 285 -22.99 5.25 20.71
N PHE A 286 -23.45 4.04 21.00
CA PHE A 286 -24.81 3.61 20.70
C PHE A 286 -25.63 3.52 21.97
N ASP A 287 -26.91 3.91 21.86
CA ASP A 287 -27.88 3.69 22.93
C ASP A 287 -28.34 2.23 23.00
N ALA A 288 -29.16 1.90 23.99
CA ALA A 288 -29.67 0.53 24.19
C ALA A 288 -30.54 0.02 23.03
N SER A 289 -31.06 0.90 22.17
CA SER A 289 -31.82 0.54 20.96
C SER A 289 -30.93 0.32 19.73
N GLY A 290 -29.62 0.60 19.85
CA GLY A 290 -28.67 0.55 18.76
C GLY A 290 -28.70 1.81 17.88
N ALA A 291 -29.25 2.92 18.37
CA ALA A 291 -29.20 4.20 17.67
C ALA A 291 -27.89 4.95 18.00
N PRO A 292 -27.22 5.55 17.00
CA PRO A 292 -25.99 6.29 17.22
C PRO A 292 -26.26 7.62 17.92
N GLU A 293 -25.48 7.91 18.95
CA GLU A 293 -25.42 9.22 19.59
C GLU A 293 -24.51 10.18 18.80
N PRO A 294 -24.53 11.50 19.08
CA PRO A 294 -23.64 12.46 18.42
C PRO A 294 -22.15 12.08 18.55
N PRO A 295 -21.38 12.11 17.45
CA PRO A 295 -19.94 11.84 17.49
C PRO A 295 -19.16 12.87 18.30
N ARG A 296 -18.12 12.43 18.99
CA ARG A 296 -17.26 13.26 19.85
C ARG A 296 -15.80 13.05 19.51
N VAL A 297 -15.03 14.13 19.30
CA VAL A 297 -13.58 14.05 19.09
C VAL A 297 -12.90 13.57 20.38
N VAL A 298 -12.06 12.53 20.27
CA VAL A 298 -11.36 11.92 21.40
C VAL A 298 -9.84 11.94 21.26
N LEU A 299 -9.33 12.13 20.04
CA LEU A 299 -7.89 12.27 19.79
C LEU A 299 -7.65 13.18 18.59
N GLU A 300 -6.86 14.22 18.78
CA GLU A 300 -6.41 15.13 17.74
C GLU A 300 -4.91 15.37 17.85
N GLU A 301 -4.21 15.30 16.72
CA GLU A 301 -2.79 15.57 16.61
C GLU A 301 -2.53 16.65 15.53
N PRO A 302 -1.31 17.23 15.44
CA PRO A 302 -0.96 18.16 14.36
C PRO A 302 -1.01 17.55 12.94
N HIS A 303 -1.03 16.22 12.85
CA HIS A 303 -1.09 15.44 11.61
C HIS A 303 -2.40 14.67 11.50
N HIS A 304 -2.67 14.11 10.32
CA HIS A 304 -3.88 13.33 10.02
C HIS A 304 -3.88 12.01 10.81
N LEU A 305 -5.01 11.68 11.42
CA LEU A 305 -5.25 10.41 12.10
C LEU A 305 -6.39 9.64 11.44
N SER A 306 -6.20 8.35 11.21
CA SER A 306 -7.17 7.43 10.59
C SER A 306 -7.07 6.03 11.23
N TYR A 307 -7.84 5.06 10.74
CA TYR A 307 -7.74 3.64 11.14
C TYR A 307 -7.59 3.38 12.66
N PRO A 308 -8.53 3.84 13.52
CA PRO A 308 -8.38 3.80 14.98
C PRO A 308 -8.66 2.40 15.56
N GLN A 309 -7.73 1.45 15.41
CA GLN A 309 -7.91 0.12 15.99
C GLN A 309 -7.95 0.20 17.53
N VAL A 310 -9.11 -0.05 18.14
CA VAL A 310 -9.32 -0.08 19.60
C VAL A 310 -9.43 -1.52 20.10
N PHE A 311 -8.74 -1.84 21.20
CA PHE A 311 -8.74 -3.19 21.78
C PHE A 311 -8.43 -3.17 23.28
N GLU A 312 -8.87 -4.21 23.99
CA GLU A 312 -8.53 -4.44 25.39
C GLU A 312 -7.31 -5.36 25.51
N ARG A 313 -6.35 -4.99 26.35
CA ARG A 313 -5.20 -5.83 26.70
C ARG A 313 -4.59 -5.43 28.03
N ASP A 314 -4.13 -6.41 28.80
CA ASP A 314 -3.36 -6.19 30.03
C ASP A 314 -4.11 -5.27 31.04
N GLY A 315 -5.44 -5.42 31.10
CA GLY A 315 -6.31 -4.65 31.99
C GLY A 315 -6.53 -3.18 31.58
N ALA A 316 -6.19 -2.81 30.34
CA ALA A 316 -6.38 -1.47 29.81
C ALA A 316 -7.01 -1.50 28.41
N VAL A 317 -7.62 -0.37 28.03
CA VAL A 317 -8.09 -0.14 26.66
C VAL A 317 -7.03 0.67 25.92
N TRP A 318 -6.70 0.20 24.72
CA TRP A 318 -5.66 0.75 23.86
C TRP A 318 -6.25 1.19 22.53
N MET A 319 -5.62 2.19 21.90
CA MET A 319 -5.92 2.62 20.54
C MET A 319 -4.62 2.70 19.74
N LEU A 320 -4.65 2.18 18.52
CA LEU A 320 -3.56 2.21 17.56
C LEU A 320 -4.04 2.87 16.26
N PRO A 321 -4.05 4.21 16.19
CA PRO A 321 -4.45 4.93 14.98
C PRO A 321 -3.33 4.91 13.93
N GLU A 322 -3.70 4.96 12.65
CA GLU A 322 -2.78 5.35 11.59
C GLU A 322 -2.36 6.81 11.81
N ALA A 323 -1.05 7.06 11.75
CA ALA A 323 -0.45 8.39 11.83
C ALA A 323 0.73 8.51 10.85
N SER A 324 0.61 7.96 9.63
CA SER A 324 1.70 7.84 8.65
C SER A 324 2.40 9.19 8.36
N ALA A 325 1.64 10.28 8.27
CA ALA A 325 2.18 11.63 8.08
C ALA A 325 2.99 12.17 9.28
N GLY A 326 2.80 11.61 10.47
CA GLY A 326 3.58 11.90 11.68
C GLY A 326 4.91 11.13 11.75
N GLY A 327 5.14 10.19 10.82
CA GLY A 327 6.39 9.44 10.69
C GLY A 327 6.62 8.40 11.79
N ARG A 328 5.59 8.06 12.58
CA ARG A 328 5.69 7.08 13.67
C ARG A 328 4.34 6.43 13.95
N LEU A 329 4.35 5.15 14.31
CA LEU A 329 3.20 4.43 14.83
C LEU A 329 3.18 4.53 16.36
N THR A 330 2.23 5.27 16.92
CA THR A 330 2.13 5.51 18.38
C THR A 330 0.96 4.74 18.97
N LEU A 331 1.22 4.05 20.07
CA LEU A 331 0.19 3.39 20.88
C LEU A 331 -0.37 4.37 21.90
N TYR A 332 -1.69 4.43 22.02
CA TYR A 332 -2.40 5.25 23.00
C TYR A 332 -3.11 4.40 24.03
N ARG A 333 -3.06 4.82 25.28
CA ARG A 333 -3.78 4.21 26.41
C ARG A 333 -4.97 5.06 26.79
N ALA A 334 -6.12 4.44 27.03
CA ALA A 334 -7.25 5.14 27.65
C ALA A 334 -6.92 5.47 29.11
N THR A 335 -6.95 6.76 29.47
CA THR A 335 -6.85 7.24 30.86
C THR A 335 -8.24 7.55 31.46
N GLY A 336 -9.26 7.61 30.60
CA GLY A 336 -10.67 7.69 30.96
C GLY A 336 -11.51 7.37 29.74
N PHE A 337 -11.88 6.11 29.58
CA PHE A 337 -12.64 5.65 28.41
C PHE A 337 -14.08 6.22 28.42
N PRO A 338 -14.65 6.63 27.27
CA PRO A 338 -14.07 6.59 25.91
C PRO A 338 -13.27 7.85 25.52
N ASP A 339 -13.27 8.89 26.35
CA ASP A 339 -12.97 10.26 25.91
C ASP A 339 -11.52 10.70 26.10
N ARG A 340 -10.74 10.05 26.98
CA ARG A 340 -9.38 10.49 27.34
C ARG A 340 -8.33 9.45 27.01
N TRP A 341 -7.36 9.85 26.19
CA TRP A 341 -6.26 9.03 25.69
C TRP A 341 -4.91 9.70 25.98
N ALA A 342 -3.91 8.89 26.30
CA ALA A 342 -2.52 9.33 26.47
C ALA A 342 -1.61 8.54 25.54
N ALA A 343 -0.70 9.21 24.83
CA ALA A 343 0.36 8.55 24.08
C ALA A 343 1.26 7.77 25.06
N GLU A 344 1.34 6.46 24.88
CA GLU A 344 2.11 5.58 25.77
C GLU A 344 3.53 5.40 25.22
N THR A 345 3.66 4.93 23.97
CA THR A 345 4.96 4.66 23.36
C THR A 345 4.87 4.57 21.84
N VAL A 346 5.98 4.87 21.17
CA VAL A 346 6.15 4.63 19.74
C VAL A 346 6.49 3.14 19.54
N LEU A 347 5.75 2.46 18.67
CA LEU A 347 5.96 1.05 18.36
C LEU A 347 6.95 0.87 17.23
N VAL A 348 6.81 1.67 16.17
CA VAL A 348 7.60 1.61 14.93
C VAL A 348 7.77 3.04 14.39
N GLU A 349 8.98 3.38 13.95
CA GLU A 349 9.27 4.63 13.22
C GLU A 349 9.06 4.41 11.71
N GLY A 350 8.53 5.40 10.99
CA GLY A 350 8.33 5.37 9.54
C GLY A 350 6.93 5.80 9.08
N GLU A 351 6.73 5.84 7.77
CA GLU A 351 5.42 6.08 7.12
C GLU A 351 4.60 4.78 7.12
N ILE A 352 4.16 4.37 8.32
CA ILE A 352 3.39 3.15 8.55
C ILE A 352 1.88 3.45 8.45
N SER A 353 1.16 2.73 7.60
CA SER A 353 -0.29 2.86 7.43
C SER A 353 -1.04 1.58 7.83
N ASP A 354 -2.25 1.75 8.36
CA ASP A 354 -3.23 0.72 8.73
C ASP A 354 -2.67 -0.44 9.56
N ALA A 355 -1.80 -0.11 10.52
CA ALA A 355 -1.20 -1.10 11.39
C ALA A 355 -2.28 -1.86 12.17
N THR A 356 -2.29 -3.18 12.00
CA THR A 356 -3.31 -4.07 12.55
C THR A 356 -2.65 -5.12 13.44
N LEU A 357 -3.04 -5.10 14.72
CA LEU A 357 -2.55 -6.01 15.74
C LEU A 357 -3.19 -7.40 15.63
N LEU A 358 -2.37 -8.44 15.80
CA LEU A 358 -2.77 -9.83 15.96
C LEU A 358 -1.97 -10.50 17.07
N GLU A 359 -2.65 -11.20 17.97
CA GLU A 359 -2.00 -12.17 18.84
C GLU A 359 -2.05 -13.57 18.20
N HIS A 360 -0.88 -14.18 18.00
CA HIS A 360 -0.77 -15.49 17.39
C HIS A 360 0.47 -16.23 17.89
N GLY A 361 0.28 -17.49 18.31
CA GLY A 361 1.38 -18.35 18.76
C GLY A 361 2.11 -17.84 19.99
N GLY A 362 1.41 -17.13 20.90
CA GLY A 362 2.00 -16.54 22.11
C GLY A 362 2.88 -15.31 21.84
N GLN A 363 2.79 -14.71 20.65
CA GLN A 363 3.52 -13.51 20.28
C GLN A 363 2.56 -12.48 19.67
N LEU A 364 2.93 -11.20 19.77
CA LEU A 364 2.22 -10.11 19.11
C LEU A 364 2.80 -9.85 17.74
N TRP A 365 1.92 -9.55 16.79
CA TRP A 365 2.24 -9.27 15.40
C TRP A 365 1.55 -8.00 14.96
N LEU A 366 2.24 -7.16 14.19
CA LEU A 366 1.66 -6.00 13.50
C LEU A 366 1.79 -6.22 12.00
N PHE A 367 0.66 -6.16 11.31
CA PHE A 367 0.59 -6.14 9.85
C PHE A 367 0.26 -4.71 9.42
N ALA A 368 1.05 -4.13 8.54
CA ALA A 368 0.88 -2.74 8.12
C ALA A 368 1.42 -2.54 6.71
N THR A 369 1.20 -1.37 6.13
CA THR A 369 1.98 -0.94 4.96
C THR A 369 3.11 0.01 5.35
N ASP A 370 4.22 -0.06 4.62
CA ASP A 370 5.36 0.86 4.77
C ASP A 370 5.70 1.48 3.42
N ARG A 371 5.53 2.79 3.30
CA ARG A 371 5.82 3.49 2.05
C ARG A 371 7.30 3.48 1.67
N ASP A 372 8.20 3.27 2.62
CA ASP A 372 9.66 3.31 2.44
C ASP A 372 10.19 4.60 1.74
N GLY A 373 9.44 5.70 1.79
CA GLY A 373 9.80 7.03 1.26
C GLY A 373 9.42 7.31 -0.20
N TYR A 374 9.00 6.31 -1.00
CA TYR A 374 8.57 6.52 -2.39
C TYR A 374 7.35 5.66 -2.76
N GLY A 375 6.64 6.00 -3.84
CA GLY A 375 5.46 5.26 -4.29
C GLY A 375 4.25 5.39 -3.36
N SER A 376 3.34 4.43 -3.46
CA SER A 376 2.07 4.38 -2.72
C SER A 376 2.25 3.92 -1.28
N THR A 377 1.34 4.35 -0.40
CA THR A 377 1.23 3.86 0.99
C THR A 377 0.41 2.57 1.10
N SER A 378 0.00 1.96 -0.02
CA SER A 378 -1.04 0.92 -0.02
C SER A 378 -0.66 -0.40 -0.70
N ASP A 379 0.60 -0.59 -1.07
CA ASP A 379 1.03 -1.78 -1.83
C ASP A 379 2.15 -2.61 -1.19
N THR A 380 2.72 -2.22 -0.04
CA THR A 380 3.88 -2.87 0.60
C THR A 380 3.55 -3.47 1.96
N LEU A 381 3.17 -4.75 2.03
CA LEU A 381 2.87 -5.36 3.32
C LEU A 381 4.17 -5.61 4.10
N VAL A 382 4.26 -5.02 5.29
CA VAL A 382 5.32 -5.27 6.27
C VAL A 382 4.72 -5.90 7.53
N VAL A 383 5.52 -6.75 8.17
CA VAL A 383 5.15 -7.42 9.42
C VAL A 383 6.20 -7.16 10.48
N PHE A 384 5.74 -6.90 11.70
CA PHE A 384 6.59 -6.77 12.89
C PHE A 384 6.12 -7.75 13.95
N SER A 385 7.01 -8.08 14.88
CA SER A 385 6.67 -8.95 15.99
C SER A 385 7.26 -8.46 17.31
N ALA A 386 6.55 -8.66 18.41
CA ALA A 386 6.98 -8.24 19.74
C ALA A 386 6.56 -9.24 20.83
N PRO A 387 7.34 -9.35 21.93
CA PRO A 387 6.96 -10.16 23.09
C PRO A 387 5.91 -9.48 23.97
N ALA A 388 5.80 -8.14 23.90
CA ALA A 388 4.87 -7.32 24.67
C ALA A 388 4.39 -6.15 23.82
N LEU A 389 3.26 -5.54 24.20
CA LEU A 389 2.62 -4.49 23.42
C LEU A 389 3.51 -3.24 23.28
N SER A 390 4.24 -2.90 24.35
CA SER A 390 5.24 -1.82 24.37
C SER A 390 6.52 -2.14 23.60
N GLY A 391 6.65 -3.34 23.04
CA GLY A 391 7.79 -3.77 22.25
C GLY A 391 8.83 -4.60 23.05
N PRO A 392 10.08 -4.67 22.54
CA PRO A 392 10.53 -4.08 21.28
C PRO A 392 9.85 -4.75 20.08
N TRP A 393 9.45 -3.94 19.10
CA TRP A 393 8.92 -4.43 17.83
C TRP A 393 10.06 -4.69 16.86
N THR A 394 10.18 -5.93 16.40
CA THR A 394 11.23 -6.38 15.49
C THR A 394 10.63 -6.60 14.09
N PRO A 395 11.19 -6.00 13.02
CA PRO A 395 10.74 -6.24 11.66
C PRO A 395 10.94 -7.70 11.28
N HIS A 396 9.99 -8.25 10.53
CA HIS A 396 10.10 -9.59 9.99
C HIS A 396 11.21 -9.64 8.92
N PRO A 397 12.08 -10.67 8.90
CA PRO A 397 13.21 -10.77 7.96
C PRO A 397 12.81 -10.65 6.48
N MET A 398 11.63 -11.16 6.14
CA MET A 398 11.10 -11.07 4.78
C MET A 398 10.51 -9.70 4.38
N ASN A 399 10.60 -8.65 5.20
CA ASN A 399 9.96 -7.39 4.88
C ASN A 399 10.54 -6.70 3.61
N PRO A 400 9.69 -6.16 2.72
CA PRO A 400 8.24 -6.32 2.69
C PRO A 400 7.84 -7.75 2.30
N VAL A 401 6.88 -8.33 3.04
CA VAL A 401 6.36 -9.69 2.84
C VAL A 401 5.80 -9.87 1.43
N LEU A 402 5.15 -8.83 0.90
CA LEU A 402 4.69 -8.76 -0.49
C LEU A 402 4.61 -7.31 -0.97
N ILE A 403 4.62 -7.14 -2.29
CA ILE A 403 4.26 -5.89 -2.95
C ILE A 403 3.03 -6.16 -3.83
N ASP A 404 1.83 -5.88 -3.33
CA ASP A 404 0.59 -6.19 -4.05
C ASP A 404 -0.57 -5.25 -3.70
N LEU A 405 -0.93 -4.38 -4.64
CA LEU A 405 -2.05 -3.43 -4.54
C LEU A 405 -3.40 -4.07 -4.16
N ARG A 406 -3.54 -5.40 -4.29
CA ARG A 406 -4.81 -6.13 -4.03
C ARG A 406 -4.94 -6.63 -2.60
N MET A 407 -3.84 -6.68 -1.85
CA MET A 407 -3.83 -7.36 -0.55
C MET A 407 -2.77 -6.86 0.45
N ALA A 408 -2.04 -5.79 0.14
CA ALA A 408 -0.98 -5.31 1.02
C ALA A 408 -1.50 -4.49 2.20
N ARG A 409 -2.48 -3.61 1.96
CA ARG A 409 -3.03 -2.72 2.97
C ARG A 409 -4.15 -3.42 3.75
N PRO A 410 -4.03 -3.54 5.09
CA PRO A 410 -5.14 -3.98 5.92
C PRO A 410 -6.39 -3.11 5.71
N GLY A 411 -7.57 -3.73 5.76
CA GLY A 411 -8.86 -3.05 5.63
C GLY A 411 -9.78 -3.39 6.81
N GLY A 412 -9.21 -3.51 8.01
CA GLY A 412 -9.89 -3.93 9.23
C GLY A 412 -9.07 -4.89 10.09
N ALA A 413 -9.58 -5.18 11.29
CA ALA A 413 -8.99 -6.11 12.23
C ALA A 413 -9.05 -7.56 11.73
N PHE A 414 -8.11 -8.37 12.21
CA PHE A 414 -8.20 -9.82 12.04
C PHE A 414 -9.48 -10.37 12.67
N VAL A 415 -10.13 -11.28 11.97
CA VAL A 415 -11.36 -11.94 12.41
C VAL A 415 -11.18 -13.45 12.36
N ARG A 416 -11.58 -14.13 13.43
CA ARG A 416 -11.71 -15.59 13.42
C ARG A 416 -13.13 -15.95 12.99
N ASN A 417 -13.25 -16.58 11.84
CA ASN A 417 -14.55 -17.01 11.32
C ASN A 417 -15.09 -18.24 12.07
N ARG A 418 -16.34 -18.62 11.82
CA ARG A 418 -17.00 -19.77 12.49
C ARG A 418 -16.33 -21.13 12.25
N GLU A 419 -15.53 -21.26 11.19
CA GLU A 419 -14.79 -22.49 10.89
C GLU A 419 -13.40 -22.50 11.55
N GLY A 420 -13.08 -21.47 12.35
CA GLY A 420 -11.82 -21.35 13.07
C GLY A 420 -10.69 -20.71 12.27
N ARG A 421 -10.93 -20.31 11.01
CA ARG A 421 -9.93 -19.65 10.15
C ARG A 421 -9.72 -18.20 10.59
N ILE A 422 -8.46 -17.75 10.55
CA ILE A 422 -8.11 -16.35 10.82
C ILE A 422 -8.05 -15.62 9.48
N LEU A 423 -8.89 -14.60 9.31
CA LEU A 423 -8.99 -13.80 8.10
C LEU A 423 -8.53 -12.38 8.37
N LEU A 424 -7.79 -11.80 7.43
CA LEU A 424 -7.46 -10.39 7.36
C LEU A 424 -8.30 -9.76 6.24
N PRO A 425 -9.18 -8.80 6.56
CA PRO A 425 -9.70 -7.86 5.56
C PRO A 425 -8.54 -7.10 4.92
N VAL A 426 -8.48 -7.09 3.61
CA VAL A 426 -7.42 -6.39 2.86
C VAL A 426 -8.04 -5.53 1.77
N GLN A 427 -7.51 -4.34 1.59
CA GLN A 427 -7.99 -3.41 0.58
C GLN A 427 -7.60 -3.87 -0.83
N ASP A 428 -8.52 -3.73 -1.78
CA ASP A 428 -8.27 -3.97 -3.21
C ASP A 428 -8.13 -2.64 -3.96
N GLY A 429 -6.88 -2.25 -4.21
CA GLY A 429 -6.50 -1.08 -4.98
C GLY A 429 -6.67 -1.23 -6.49
N THR A 430 -7.21 -2.33 -7.02
CA THR A 430 -7.31 -2.60 -8.47
C THR A 430 -8.14 -1.55 -9.22
N LEU A 431 -9.05 -0.87 -8.53
CA LEU A 431 -9.83 0.25 -9.07
C LEU A 431 -9.42 1.63 -8.50
N GLY A 432 -8.30 1.70 -7.79
CA GLY A 432 -7.86 2.87 -7.02
C GLY A 432 -8.14 2.69 -5.53
N TYR A 433 -7.71 3.66 -4.71
CA TYR A 433 -7.96 3.65 -3.26
C TYR A 433 -9.47 3.62 -2.98
N GLY A 434 -9.91 2.78 -2.05
CA GLY A 434 -11.33 2.46 -1.84
C GLY A 434 -11.99 1.74 -3.02
N GLY A 435 -11.22 1.00 -3.82
CA GLY A 435 -11.70 0.28 -4.99
C GLY A 435 -12.51 -0.97 -4.68
N GLY A 436 -12.27 -1.57 -3.51
CA GLY A 436 -12.97 -2.73 -2.98
C GLY A 436 -12.21 -3.33 -1.78
N LEU A 437 -12.74 -4.44 -1.27
CA LEU A 437 -12.19 -5.19 -0.14
C LEU A 437 -12.20 -6.69 -0.45
N GLY A 438 -11.17 -7.39 -0.01
CA GLY A 438 -11.09 -8.85 0.00
C GLY A 438 -10.81 -9.41 1.38
N LEU A 439 -10.95 -10.73 1.51
CA LEU A 439 -10.63 -11.49 2.72
C LEU A 439 -9.49 -12.46 2.41
N SER A 440 -8.37 -12.31 3.11
CA SER A 440 -7.21 -13.21 3.00
C SER A 440 -7.08 -14.07 4.26
N GLU A 441 -6.93 -15.38 4.10
CA GLU A 441 -6.71 -16.30 5.21
C GLU A 441 -5.24 -16.30 5.63
N LEU A 442 -4.99 -16.27 6.94
CA LEU A 442 -3.65 -16.47 7.50
C LEU A 442 -3.30 -17.96 7.45
N LEU A 443 -2.49 -18.34 6.44
CA LEU A 443 -2.11 -19.73 6.20
C LEU A 443 -0.88 -20.17 6.99
N HIS A 444 0.02 -19.24 7.30
CA HIS A 444 1.23 -19.49 8.07
C HIS A 444 1.79 -18.20 8.66
N LEU A 445 2.20 -18.22 9.92
CA LEU A 445 2.84 -17.10 10.60
C LEU A 445 3.83 -17.58 11.65
N ASP A 446 5.11 -17.34 11.40
CA ASP A 446 6.19 -17.50 12.37
C ASP A 446 7.28 -16.45 12.14
N ARG A 447 8.40 -16.54 12.87
CA ARG A 447 9.50 -15.56 12.82
C ARG A 447 10.27 -15.51 11.49
N ARG A 448 10.03 -16.46 10.59
CA ARG A 448 10.73 -16.62 9.30
C ARG A 448 9.78 -16.60 8.11
N THR A 449 8.49 -16.86 8.33
CA THR A 449 7.51 -17.07 7.26
C THR A 449 6.20 -16.37 7.59
N VAL A 450 5.75 -15.55 6.66
CA VAL A 450 4.39 -15.01 6.62
C VAL A 450 3.73 -15.46 5.32
N ARG A 451 2.55 -16.07 5.40
CA ARG A 451 1.79 -16.51 4.22
C ARG A 451 0.30 -16.23 4.40
N LEU A 452 -0.23 -15.41 3.50
CA LEU A 452 -1.67 -15.16 3.33
C LEU A 452 -2.18 -15.90 2.09
N SER A 453 -3.46 -16.30 2.09
CA SER A 453 -4.11 -16.75 0.86
C SER A 453 -4.25 -15.60 -0.14
N GLN A 454 -4.55 -15.90 -1.41
CA GLN A 454 -5.08 -14.85 -2.29
C GLN A 454 -6.39 -14.31 -1.70
N PRO A 455 -6.67 -12.99 -1.83
CA PRO A 455 -7.87 -12.40 -1.29
C PRO A 455 -9.11 -12.94 -2.03
N ARG A 456 -10.11 -13.37 -1.28
CA ARG A 456 -11.46 -13.58 -1.82
C ARG A 456 -12.21 -12.24 -1.80
N PRO A 457 -12.61 -11.66 -2.95
CA PRO A 457 -13.36 -10.41 -2.97
C PRO A 457 -14.67 -10.54 -2.19
N VAL A 458 -15.06 -9.49 -1.47
CA VAL A 458 -16.38 -9.42 -0.84
C VAL A 458 -17.43 -9.19 -1.93
N ASP A 459 -18.45 -10.06 -1.98
CA ASP A 459 -19.56 -9.92 -2.91
C ASP A 459 -20.41 -8.70 -2.52
N PRO A 460 -20.56 -7.69 -3.41
CA PRO A 460 -21.27 -6.46 -3.11
C PRO A 460 -22.78 -6.62 -3.01
N LYS A 461 -23.35 -7.81 -3.27
CA LYS A 461 -24.79 -8.05 -3.14
C LYS A 461 -25.29 -7.73 -1.73
N GLY A 462 -26.26 -6.82 -1.68
CA GLY A 462 -26.81 -6.30 -0.45
C GLY A 462 -27.65 -5.04 -0.68
N ASP A 463 -28.02 -4.38 0.41
CA ASP A 463 -28.73 -3.10 0.41
C ASP A 463 -27.79 -1.90 0.68
N TRP A 464 -26.50 -2.13 0.90
CA TRP A 464 -25.51 -1.07 1.07
C TRP A 464 -25.29 -0.31 -0.25
N PRO A 465 -25.53 1.01 -0.30
CA PRO A 465 -25.49 1.79 -1.55
C PRO A 465 -24.08 2.06 -2.07
N TYR A 466 -23.04 1.81 -1.28
CA TYR A 466 -21.65 2.08 -1.62
C TYR A 466 -20.83 0.78 -1.65
N PRO A 467 -21.05 -0.10 -2.66
CA PRO A 467 -20.56 -1.48 -2.65
C PRO A 467 -19.03 -1.63 -2.69
N LYS A 468 -18.30 -0.56 -3.03
CA LYS A 468 -16.83 -0.51 -2.95
C LYS A 468 -16.44 -0.13 -1.54
N ILE A 469 -16.50 -1.12 -0.65
CA ILE A 469 -16.14 -0.92 0.74
C ILE A 469 -14.62 -0.88 0.93
N HIS A 470 -14.18 -0.16 1.96
CA HIS A 470 -12.77 0.08 2.26
C HIS A 470 -12.32 -0.57 3.57
N THR A 471 -13.22 -0.63 4.55
CA THR A 471 -13.00 -1.24 5.85
C THR A 471 -14.10 -2.25 6.18
N LEU A 472 -13.76 -3.29 6.93
CA LEU A 472 -14.71 -4.21 7.55
C LEU A 472 -14.24 -4.55 8.97
N ASN A 473 -15.09 -4.29 9.96
CA ASN A 473 -14.84 -4.67 11.34
C ASN A 473 -16.11 -5.20 12.02
N ARG A 474 -15.93 -5.99 13.09
CA ARG A 474 -17.03 -6.48 13.93
C ARG A 474 -16.60 -6.62 15.38
N ALA A 475 -17.43 -6.14 16.30
CA ALA A 475 -17.32 -6.38 17.74
C ALA A 475 -18.68 -6.88 18.22
N GLY A 476 -18.72 -8.12 18.73
CA GLY A 476 -19.97 -8.77 19.14
C GLY A 476 -21.01 -8.76 18.01
N ARG A 477 -22.13 -8.08 18.27
CA ARG A 477 -23.25 -7.95 17.31
C ARG A 477 -23.09 -6.77 16.36
N LEU A 478 -22.25 -5.79 16.69
CA LEU A 478 -22.03 -4.59 15.89
C LEU A 478 -21.03 -4.90 14.78
N GLU A 479 -21.50 -4.85 13.54
CA GLU A 479 -20.68 -4.97 12.34
C GLU A 479 -20.70 -3.66 11.57
N VAL A 480 -19.54 -3.25 11.07
CA VAL A 480 -19.35 -1.94 10.45
C VAL A 480 -18.50 -2.02 9.19
N ILE A 481 -18.79 -1.13 8.26
CA ILE A 481 -18.12 -0.97 6.97
C ILE A 481 -18.06 0.51 6.61
N ASP A 482 -17.26 0.88 5.63
CA ASP A 482 -17.35 2.18 4.98
C ASP A 482 -17.14 2.07 3.47
N GLY A 483 -17.61 3.06 2.71
CA GLY A 483 -17.43 3.07 1.26
C GLY A 483 -17.49 4.48 0.67
N ILE A 484 -16.92 4.63 -0.53
CA ILE A 484 -16.85 5.93 -1.22
C ILE A 484 -18.23 6.31 -1.78
N ALA A 485 -18.71 7.48 -1.40
CA ALA A 485 -19.89 8.13 -1.94
C ALA A 485 -19.52 9.24 -2.94
N ALA A 486 -20.21 9.26 -4.10
CA ALA A 486 -20.07 10.34 -5.07
C ALA A 486 -20.89 11.56 -4.61
N VAL A 487 -20.25 12.53 -3.96
CA VAL A 487 -20.90 13.75 -3.48
C VAL A 487 -20.56 14.95 -4.39
N ARG A 488 -21.60 15.61 -4.90
CA ARG A 488 -21.46 16.85 -5.69
C ARG A 488 -21.01 17.99 -4.79
N LYS A 489 -20.15 18.89 -5.30
CA LYS A 489 -19.86 20.15 -4.61
C LYS A 489 -21.15 20.98 -4.58
N ARG A 490 -21.63 21.36 -3.39
CA ARG A 490 -22.71 22.34 -3.28
C ARG A 490 -22.22 23.65 -3.90
N SER A 491 -22.91 24.15 -4.92
CA SER A 491 -22.71 25.52 -5.39
C SER A 491 -23.13 26.45 -4.26
N GLY A 492 -22.18 27.19 -3.69
CA GLY A 492 -22.48 28.18 -2.67
C GLY A 492 -23.51 29.18 -3.22
N LYS A 493 -24.74 29.11 -2.71
CA LYS A 493 -25.56 30.30 -2.56
C LYS A 493 -25.54 30.59 -1.07
N GLN A 494 -24.73 31.58 -0.70
CA GLN A 494 -24.90 32.30 0.55
C GLN A 494 -26.25 32.99 0.55
#